data_AF-Q6AVE0-F1
#
_entry.id   AF-Q6AVE0-F1
#
_cell.length_a   1.000
_cell.length_b   1.000
_cell.length_c   1.000
_cell.angle_alpha   90.00
_cell.angle_beta   90.00
_cell.angle_gamma   90.00
#
_symmetry.space_group_name_H-M   'P 1'
#
loop_
_entity.id
_entity.type
_entity.pdbx_description
1 polymer ?
#
loop_
_entity_poly.entity_id
_entity_poly.type
_entity_poly.pdbx_seq_one_letter_code
_entity_poly.pdbx_strand_id
1 'polypeptide(L)'
;MPPPPPPPRLVSRRLARSSLLGAGSVVTAAAGIGAAIRGLDDGVLDGADGWFQKIVSLMPHRPMSIGGSPLYAVYDTDFGLGQPTKVELLSIDKTPGTVSMARHRDRRGAAGVRHGAVQLMLRRRTEAAPLCGV
;
A
#
# COMPACT_ATOMS: atom_id res chain seq x y z
N MET A 1 -21.80 31.68 7.54
CA MET A 1 -21.03 30.42 7.46
C MET A 1 -21.30 29.82 6.09
N PRO A 2 -20.28 29.62 5.24
CA PRO A 2 -20.50 28.97 3.94
C PRO A 2 -21.01 27.53 4.16
N PRO A 3 -21.87 27.01 3.28
CA PRO A 3 -22.33 25.62 3.36
C PRO A 3 -21.13 24.67 3.26
N PRO A 4 -21.19 23.50 3.92
CA PRO A 4 -20.11 22.50 3.81
C PRO A 4 -19.91 22.14 2.33
N PRO A 5 -18.65 21.97 1.88
CA PRO A 5 -18.37 21.60 0.50
C PRO A 5 -19.10 20.30 0.15
N PRO A 6 -19.59 20.16 -1.10
CA PRO A 6 -20.27 18.95 -1.53
C PRO A 6 -19.38 17.72 -1.31
N PRO A 7 -19.96 16.56 -0.96
CA PRO A 7 -19.19 15.36 -0.73
C PRO A 7 -18.36 15.04 -1.99
N PRO A 8 -17.05 14.83 -1.84
CA PRO A 8 -16.17 14.67 -2.98
C PRO A 8 -16.57 13.44 -3.80
N ARG A 9 -16.66 13.63 -5.13
CA ARG A 9 -17.11 12.59 -6.06
C ARG A 9 -16.16 11.40 -6.00
N LEU A 10 -16.72 10.23 -5.71
CA LEU A 10 -15.98 8.99 -5.68
C LEU A 10 -15.83 8.43 -7.10
N VAL A 11 -14.62 8.42 -7.65
CA VAL A 11 -14.25 7.43 -8.68
C VAL A 11 -13.92 6.11 -7.96
N SER A 12 -14.84 5.61 -7.14
CA SER A 12 -14.68 4.33 -6.45
C SER A 12 -15.66 3.33 -7.04
N ARG A 13 -15.15 2.44 -7.89
CA ARG A 13 -15.92 1.31 -8.38
C ARG A 13 -16.06 0.29 -7.25
N ARG A 14 -17.26 0.18 -6.70
CA ARG A 14 -17.57 -0.86 -5.71
C ARG A 14 -17.59 -2.21 -6.42
N LEU A 15 -16.68 -3.10 -6.03
CA LEU A 15 -16.70 -4.50 -6.45
C LEU A 15 -17.62 -5.30 -5.52
N ALA A 16 -18.31 -6.29 -6.06
CA ALA A 16 -19.12 -7.18 -5.25
C ALA A 16 -18.20 -8.03 -4.35
N ARG A 17 -18.60 -8.26 -3.09
CA ARG A 17 -17.82 -9.12 -2.20
C ARG A 17 -17.66 -10.54 -2.78
N SER A 18 -18.71 -11.07 -3.42
CA SER A 18 -18.68 -12.37 -4.09
C SER A 18 -17.63 -12.45 -5.20
N SER A 19 -17.40 -11.38 -5.96
CA SER A 19 -16.38 -11.36 -7.02
C SER A 19 -14.94 -11.36 -6.49
N LEU A 20 -14.75 -11.05 -5.21
CA LEU A 20 -13.44 -11.03 -4.56
C LEU A 20 -13.12 -12.33 -3.79
N LEU A 21 -14.07 -13.26 -3.68
CA LEU A 21 -13.91 -14.51 -2.92
C LEU A 21 -13.87 -15.77 -3.80
N GLY A 22 -14.05 -15.64 -5.11
CA GLY A 22 -14.08 -16.76 -6.07
C GLY A 22 -12.83 -16.90 -6.95
N ALA A 23 -12.88 -17.83 -7.89
CA ALA A 23 -11.86 -17.97 -8.93
C ALA A 23 -11.78 -16.67 -9.77
N GLY A 24 -10.56 -16.21 -10.06
CA GLY A 24 -10.34 -14.94 -10.76
C GLY A 24 -10.45 -13.68 -9.89
N SER A 25 -10.54 -13.83 -8.57
CA SER A 25 -10.58 -12.71 -7.61
C SER A 25 -9.40 -11.76 -7.74
N VAL A 26 -8.18 -12.29 -7.91
CA VAL A 26 -6.95 -11.50 -8.08
C VAL A 26 -7.03 -10.64 -9.33
N VAL A 27 -7.46 -11.20 -10.47
CA VAL A 27 -7.60 -10.46 -11.73
C VAL A 27 -8.67 -9.37 -11.59
N THR A 28 -9.78 -9.69 -10.93
CA THR A 28 -10.87 -8.74 -10.68
C THR A 28 -10.42 -7.59 -9.78
N ALA A 29 -9.68 -7.89 -8.70
CA ALA A 29 -9.11 -6.91 -7.81
C ALA A 29 -8.09 -6.02 -8.53
N ALA A 30 -7.17 -6.62 -9.30
CA ALA A 30 -6.17 -5.89 -10.08
C ALA A 30 -6.81 -4.96 -11.12
N ALA A 31 -7.84 -5.43 -11.84
CA ALA A 31 -8.59 -4.61 -12.78
C ALA A 31 -9.32 -3.45 -12.08
N GLY A 32 -9.88 -3.68 -10.89
CA GLY A 32 -10.49 -2.64 -10.07
C GLY A 32 -9.50 -1.56 -9.63
N ILE A 33 -8.34 -1.98 -9.12
CA ILE A 33 -7.25 -1.07 -8.71
C ILE A 33 -6.74 -0.28 -9.93
N GLY A 34 -6.47 -0.95 -11.06
CA GLY A 34 -5.99 -0.31 -12.27
C GLY A 34 -7.01 0.66 -12.89
N ALA A 35 -8.31 0.38 -12.77
CA ALA A 35 -9.35 1.33 -13.16
C ALA A 35 -9.39 2.55 -12.22
N ALA A 36 -9.23 2.35 -10.91
CA ALA A 36 -9.16 3.46 -9.95
C ALA A 36 -7.94 4.35 -10.19
N ILE A 37 -6.77 3.77 -10.52
CA ILE A 37 -5.55 4.53 -10.86
C ILE A 37 -5.76 5.36 -12.13
N ARG A 38 -6.27 4.75 -13.21
CA ARG A 38 -6.57 5.49 -14.46
C ARG A 38 -7.60 6.59 -14.27
N GLY A 39 -8.52 6.43 -13.33
CA GLY A 39 -9.47 7.47 -12.95
C GLY A 39 -8.83 8.73 -12.34
N LEU A 40 -7.52 8.71 -12.05
CA LEU A 40 -6.75 9.86 -11.59
C LEU A 40 -6.06 10.63 -12.72
N ASP A 41 -6.13 10.15 -13.98
CA ASP A 41 -5.42 10.73 -15.13
C ASP A 41 -5.89 12.17 -15.43
N ASP A 42 -7.15 12.50 -15.13
CA ASP A 42 -7.73 13.84 -15.32
C ASP A 42 -7.33 14.84 -14.20
N GLY A 43 -6.62 14.37 -13.16
CA GLY A 43 -6.12 15.22 -12.08
C GLY A 43 -5.92 14.45 -10.76
N VAL A 44 -4.66 14.18 -10.40
CA VAL A 44 -4.31 13.44 -9.17
C VAL A 44 -4.79 14.13 -7.89
N LEU A 45 -4.89 15.46 -7.91
CA LEU A 45 -5.37 16.26 -6.78
C LEU A 45 -6.85 16.66 -6.93
N ASP A 46 -7.50 16.25 -8.01
CA ASP A 46 -8.91 16.56 -8.21
C ASP A 46 -9.74 15.73 -7.21
N GLY A 47 -10.47 16.43 -6.33
CA GLY A 47 -11.11 15.81 -5.17
C GLY A 47 -10.19 15.52 -3.98
N ALA A 48 -9.04 16.19 -3.90
CA ALA A 48 -8.25 16.32 -2.67
C ALA A 48 -9.07 17.03 -1.57
N ASP A 49 -9.97 17.93 -1.93
CA ASP A 49 -10.90 18.52 -0.97
C ASP A 49 -11.72 17.42 -0.26
N GLY A 50 -11.65 17.42 1.08
CA GLY A 50 -12.32 16.42 1.91
C GLY A 50 -11.69 15.02 1.92
N TRP A 51 -10.50 14.81 1.34
CA TRP A 51 -9.81 13.51 1.31
C TRP A 51 -9.65 12.89 2.72
N PHE A 52 -9.33 13.72 3.72
CA PHE A 52 -9.20 13.28 5.10
C PHE A 52 -10.53 12.73 5.64
N GLN A 53 -11.64 13.43 5.39
CA GLN A 53 -12.98 12.96 5.77
C GLN A 53 -13.34 11.64 5.06
N LYS A 54 -12.93 11.46 3.80
CA LYS A 54 -13.07 10.17 3.11
C LYS A 54 -12.34 9.05 3.84
N ILE A 55 -11.06 9.25 4.19
CA ILE A 55 -10.27 8.23 4.90
C ILE A 55 -10.91 7.90 6.24
N VAL A 56 -11.30 8.91 7.02
CA VAL A 56 -11.96 8.72 8.32
C VAL A 56 -13.25 7.91 8.16
N SER A 57 -14.06 8.18 7.14
CA SER A 57 -15.29 7.43 6.86
C SER A 57 -15.06 5.93 6.54
N LEU A 58 -13.86 5.59 6.04
CA LEU A 58 -13.50 4.21 5.70
C LEU A 58 -12.94 3.43 6.89
N MET A 59 -12.43 4.09 7.94
CA MET A 59 -11.80 3.43 9.09
C MET A 59 -12.67 2.34 9.75
N PRO A 60 -13.99 2.51 9.95
CA PRO A 60 -14.85 1.47 10.51
C PRO A 60 -14.90 0.20 9.67
N HIS A 61 -14.63 0.30 8.36
CA HIS A 61 -14.68 -0.81 7.41
C HIS A 61 -13.36 -1.56 7.27
N ARG A 62 -12.38 -1.30 8.15
CA ARG A 62 -11.06 -1.96 8.17
C ARG A 62 -10.38 -1.92 6.79
N PRO A 63 -10.10 -0.71 6.26
CA PRO A 63 -9.52 -0.57 4.94
C PRO A 63 -8.12 -1.19 4.93
N MET A 64 -7.73 -1.74 3.77
CA MET A 64 -6.34 -2.12 3.50
C MET A 64 -5.64 -0.94 2.83
N SER A 65 -4.43 -0.64 3.27
CA SER A 65 -3.57 0.41 2.71
C SER A 65 -2.23 -0.16 2.28
N ILE A 66 -1.58 0.51 1.34
CA ILE A 66 -0.21 0.18 0.93
C ILE A 66 0.69 1.32 1.39
N GLY A 67 1.68 0.99 2.20
CA GLY A 67 2.75 1.90 2.58
C GLY A 67 3.96 1.63 1.69
N GLY A 68 4.52 2.68 1.09
CA GLY A 68 5.67 2.54 0.21
C GLY A 68 5.34 2.68 -1.28
N SER A 69 6.26 2.24 -2.12
CA SER A 69 6.26 2.42 -3.57
C SER A 69 7.31 1.50 -4.17
N PRO A 70 7.06 0.88 -5.34
CA PRO A 70 8.09 0.15 -6.08
C PRO A 70 9.24 1.06 -6.53
N LEU A 71 9.05 2.38 -6.54
CA LEU A 71 10.09 3.38 -6.80
C LEU A 71 10.88 3.78 -5.54
N TYR A 72 10.49 3.29 -4.34
CA TYR A 72 11.33 3.42 -3.16
C TYR A 72 12.57 2.53 -3.33
N ALA A 73 13.62 3.15 -3.88
CA ALA A 73 14.93 2.57 -4.15
C ALA A 73 15.78 2.37 -2.87
N VAL A 74 15.15 1.93 -1.77
CA VAL A 74 15.82 1.83 -0.45
C VAL A 74 16.96 0.80 -0.48
N TYR A 75 16.87 -0.19 -1.37
CA TYR A 75 17.92 -1.18 -1.58
C TYR A 75 19.06 -0.69 -2.48
N ASP A 76 18.91 0.44 -3.17
CA ASP A 76 19.96 1.03 -4.01
C ASP A 76 20.88 1.98 -3.22
N THR A 77 20.54 2.28 -1.97
CA THR A 77 21.38 3.11 -1.08
C THR A 77 22.60 2.32 -0.60
N ASP A 78 23.80 2.90 -0.71
CA ASP A 78 25.04 2.36 -0.16
C ASP A 78 25.81 3.48 0.55
N PHE A 79 26.05 3.31 1.85
CA PHE A 79 26.79 4.25 2.69
C PHE A 79 28.29 3.88 2.81
N GLY A 80 28.78 2.97 1.98
CA GLY A 80 30.12 2.37 2.09
C GLY A 80 30.15 1.09 2.93
N LEU A 81 28.98 0.62 3.38
CA LEU A 81 28.79 -0.63 4.14
C LEU A 81 28.19 -1.75 3.27
N GLY A 82 27.99 -1.47 1.98
CA GLY A 82 27.25 -2.32 1.07
C GLY A 82 25.75 -2.05 1.12
N GLN A 83 25.03 -2.53 0.12
CA GLN A 83 23.58 -2.35 0.01
C GLN A 83 22.81 -3.05 1.16
N PRO A 84 21.68 -2.49 1.62
CA PRO A 84 20.83 -3.08 2.64
C PRO A 84 20.35 -4.49 2.28
N THR A 85 20.36 -5.40 3.25
CA THR A 85 19.85 -6.77 3.06
C THR A 85 18.36 -6.90 3.39
N LYS A 86 17.85 -6.03 4.27
CA LYS A 86 16.45 -5.98 4.66
C LYS A 86 16.09 -4.55 5.04
N VAL A 87 14.91 -4.10 4.63
CA VAL A 87 14.34 -2.79 4.96
C VAL A 87 12.98 -2.99 5.60
N GLU A 88 12.69 -2.30 6.69
CA GLU A 88 11.37 -2.36 7.33
C GLU A 88 10.79 -0.95 7.50
N LEU A 89 9.53 -0.78 7.09
CA LEU A 89 8.81 0.48 7.21
C LEU A 89 8.10 0.51 8.57
N LEU A 90 8.70 1.16 9.56
CA LEU A 90 8.19 1.17 10.95
C LEU A 90 6.89 1.97 11.12
N SER A 91 6.61 2.92 10.22
CA SER A 91 5.41 3.77 10.32
C SER A 91 4.10 3.00 10.14
N ILE A 92 4.13 1.83 9.48
CA ILE A 92 2.92 1.01 9.25
C ILE A 92 2.33 0.46 10.55
N ASP A 93 3.12 0.40 11.63
CA ASP A 93 2.66 -0.05 12.95
C ASP A 93 1.57 0.89 13.52
N LYS A 94 1.56 2.16 13.08
CA LYS A 94 0.54 3.15 13.47
C LYS A 94 -0.72 3.11 12.60
N THR A 95 -0.74 2.29 11.55
CA THR A 95 -1.85 2.24 10.59
C THR A 95 -2.27 0.79 10.32
N PRO A 96 -3.17 0.24 11.16
CA PRO A 96 -3.65 -1.13 11.03
C PRO A 96 -4.19 -1.41 9.63
N GLY A 97 -3.86 -2.58 9.07
CA GLY A 97 -4.26 -2.94 7.71
C GLY A 97 -3.34 -2.41 6.61
N THR A 98 -2.24 -1.73 6.96
CA THR A 98 -1.21 -1.32 6.00
C THR A 98 -0.24 -2.45 5.71
N VAL A 99 0.09 -2.62 4.43
CA VAL A 99 1.15 -3.51 3.98
C VAL A 99 2.29 -2.72 3.35
N SER A 100 3.54 -3.05 3.68
CA SER A 100 4.71 -2.37 3.12
C SER A 100 5.06 -2.92 1.73
N MET A 101 5.38 -2.02 0.80
CA MET A 101 5.75 -2.32 -0.57
C MET A 101 7.03 -1.59 -0.98
N ALA A 102 8.00 -2.34 -1.47
CA ALA A 102 9.25 -1.82 -2.02
C ALA A 102 9.72 -2.65 -3.21
N ARG A 103 10.63 -2.11 -4.02
CA ARG A 103 11.29 -2.90 -5.07
C ARG A 103 12.01 -4.08 -4.42
N HIS A 104 11.87 -5.26 -5.01
CA HIS A 104 12.67 -6.40 -4.59
C HIS A 104 14.14 -6.14 -4.95
N ARG A 105 15.05 -6.60 -4.09
CA ARG A 105 16.48 -6.58 -4.37
C ARG A 105 16.79 -7.47 -5.58
N ASP A 106 17.29 -6.91 -6.67
CA ASP A 106 17.81 -7.71 -7.79
C ASP A 106 19.01 -8.51 -7.28
N ARG A 107 18.83 -9.79 -6.93
CA ARG A 107 19.95 -10.74 -6.89
C ARG A 107 20.26 -11.07 -8.34
N ARG A 108 21.45 -10.71 -8.82
CA ARG A 108 21.91 -11.16 -10.15
C ARG A 108 21.85 -12.69 -10.20
N GLY A 109 20.83 -13.24 -10.88
CA GLY A 109 20.82 -14.63 -11.31
C GLY A 109 21.75 -14.79 -12.52
N ALA A 110 22.25 -16.01 -12.72
CA ALA A 110 23.26 -16.36 -13.73
C ALA A 110 22.90 -15.99 -15.20
N ALA A 111 21.66 -15.59 -15.48
CA ALA A 111 21.17 -15.31 -16.84
C ALA A 111 20.96 -13.81 -17.18
N GLY A 112 21.27 -12.87 -16.27
CA GLY A 112 21.25 -11.43 -16.58
C GLY A 112 19.88 -10.78 -16.87
N VAL A 113 18.78 -11.53 -16.77
CA VAL A 113 17.41 -11.00 -16.94
C VAL A 113 16.94 -10.32 -15.66
N ARG A 114 16.60 -9.02 -15.74
CA ARG A 114 15.97 -8.28 -14.64
C ARG A 114 14.47 -8.56 -14.63
N HIS A 115 14.02 -9.42 -13.74
CA HIS A 115 12.59 -9.53 -13.43
C HIS A 115 12.23 -8.46 -12.40
N GLY A 116 11.35 -7.53 -12.76
CA GLY A 116 10.81 -6.56 -11.80
C GLY A 116 9.95 -7.27 -10.75
N ALA A 117 10.55 -7.67 -9.64
CA ALA A 117 9.84 -8.21 -8.49
C ALA A 117 9.54 -7.09 -7.48
N VAL A 118 8.39 -7.19 -6.83
CA VAL A 118 8.00 -6.28 -5.74
C VAL A 118 7.98 -7.12 -4.47
N GLN A 119 8.63 -6.61 -3.41
CA GLN A 119 8.61 -7.27 -2.11
C GLN A 119 7.48 -6.68 -1.26
N LEU A 120 6.53 -7.54 -0.89
CA LEU A 120 5.51 -7.23 0.09
C LEU A 120 5.99 -7.73 1.46
N MET A 121 6.10 -6.83 2.43
CA MET A 121 6.45 -7.19 3.80
C MET A 121 5.26 -6.98 4.73
N LEU A 122 4.73 -8.09 5.25
CA LEU A 122 3.89 -8.07 6.43
C LEU A 122 4.78 -8.22 7.66
N ARG A 123 4.76 -7.23 8.55
CA ARG A 123 5.32 -7.42 9.89
C ARG A 123 4.40 -8.36 10.66
N ARG A 124 4.95 -9.46 11.17
CA ARG A 124 4.24 -10.26 12.19
C ARG A 124 4.12 -9.40 13.44
N ARG A 125 2.95 -9.37 14.07
CA ARG A 125 2.82 -8.79 15.41
C ARG A 125 3.84 -9.51 16.29
N THR A 126 4.83 -8.77 16.79
CA THR A 126 5.58 -9.20 17.95
C THR A 126 4.60 -9.22 19.11
N GLU A 127 4.27 -10.41 19.60
CA GLU A 127 3.67 -10.56 20.92
C GLU A 127 4.70 -9.98 21.90
N ALA A 128 4.27 -9.00 22.70
CA ALA A 128 5.15 -8.44 23.72
C ALA A 128 5.52 -9.58 24.67
N ALA A 129 6.81 -9.92 24.73
CA ALA A 129 7.31 -10.79 25.78
C ALA A 129 6.91 -10.15 27.14
N PRO A 130 6.39 -10.92 28.10
CA PRO A 130 6.12 -10.39 29.42
C PRO A 130 7.45 -9.84 29.95
N LEU A 131 7.45 -8.57 30.32
CA LEU A 131 8.57 -7.95 31.00
C LEU A 131 8.76 -8.73 32.30
N CYS A 132 9.81 -9.56 32.38
CA CYS A 132 10.25 -10.14 33.64
C CYS A 132 10.57 -8.99 34.58
N GLY A 133 9.81 -8.91 35.68
CA GLY A 133 9.99 -7.92 36.73
C GLY A 133 11.40 -8.00 37.33
N VAL A 134 11.96 -6.83 37.59
CA VAL A 134 13.10 -6.61 38.49
C VAL A 134 12.56 -6.54 39.91
#